data_AF-A0A1I3ZND8-F1
#
_entry.id   AF-A0A1I3ZND8-F1
#
_cell.length_a   1.000
_cell.length_b   1.000
_cell.length_c   1.000
_cell.angle_alpha   90.00
_cell.angle_beta   90.00
_cell.angle_gamma   90.00
#
_symmetry.space_group_name_H-M   'P 1'
#
loop_
_entity.id
_entity.type
_entity.pdbx_description
1 polymer ?
#
loop_
_entity_poly.entity_id
_entity_poly.type
_entity_poly.pdbx_seq_one_letter_code
_entity_poly.pdbx_strand_id
1 'polypeptide(L)' 'MLALARMGAVIAPPVPPFYAGLRSVEHMIGEIAARLVNWVGVDPGDEMTRWGDGNSVS' A
#
# COMPACT_ATOMS: atom_id res chain seq x y z
N MET A 1 10.77 -2.26 16.51
CA MET A 1 10.49 -2.72 15.13
C MET A 1 11.46 -3.82 14.68
N LEU A 2 12.79 -3.62 14.71
CA LEU A 2 13.77 -4.59 14.21
C LEU A 2 13.68 -6.01 14.82
N ALA A 3 13.53 -6.13 16.15
CA ALA A 3 13.40 -7.44 16.80
C ALA A 3 12.16 -8.20 16.33
N LEU A 4 11.01 -7.52 16.22
CA LEU A 4 9.76 -8.10 15.72
C LEU A 4 9.88 -8.51 14.25
N ALA A 5 10.49 -7.67 13.41
CA ALA A 5 10.73 -7.99 12.00
C ALA A 5 11.58 -9.26 11.84
N ARG A 6 12.60 -9.44 12.69
CA ARG A 6 13.43 -10.67 12.73
C ARG A 6 12.66 -11.91 13.20
N MET A 7 11.57 -11.74 13.95
CA MET A 7 10.67 -12.82 14.38
C MET A 7 9.54 -13.08 13.37
N GLY A 8 9.55 -12.42 12.20
CA GLY A 8 8.57 -12.63 11.14
C GLY A 8 7.33 -11.73 11.21
N ALA A 9 7.30 -10.75 12.12
CA ALA A 9 6.22 -9.77 12.12
C ALA A 9 6.33 -8.83 10.91
N VAL A 10 5.21 -8.55 10.25
CA VAL A 10 5.12 -7.49 9.24
C VAL A 10 5.15 -6.13 9.95
N ILE A 11 6.15 -5.30 9.63
CA ILE A 11 6.22 -3.92 10.12
C ILE A 11 5.57 -3.01 9.09
N ALA A 12 4.44 -2.45 9.49
CA ALA A 12 3.51 -1.72 8.64
C ALA A 12 3.46 -0.23 9.01
N PRO A 13 4.49 0.58 8.72
CA PRO A 13 4.42 2.00 9.00
C PRO A 13 3.38 2.67 8.08
N PRO A 14 2.58 3.63 8.56
CA PRO A 14 1.54 4.29 7.76
C PRO A 14 2.16 5.35 6.84
N VAL A 15 2.87 4.88 5.79
CA VAL A 15 3.56 5.74 4.82
C VAL A 15 2.82 5.65 3.48
N PRO A 16 2.13 6.73 3.05
CA PRO A 16 1.34 6.71 1.84
C PRO A 16 2.22 6.73 0.57
N PRO A 17 1.76 6.11 -0.53
CA PRO A 17 2.45 6.09 -1.81
C PRO A 17 2.24 7.39 -2.59
N PHE A 18 3.14 8.36 -2.49
CA PHE A 18 2.98 9.62 -3.24
C PHE A 18 3.03 9.46 -4.77
N TYR A 19 3.45 8.30 -5.28
CA TYR A 19 3.36 7.96 -6.70
C TYR A 19 1.92 7.74 -7.20
N ALA A 20 0.96 7.53 -6.30
CA ALA A 20 -0.44 7.29 -6.64
C ALA A 20 -1.22 8.59 -6.94
N GLY A 21 -0.55 9.75 -7.01
CA GLY A 21 -1.21 11.01 -7.34
C GLY A 21 -2.33 11.40 -6.36
N LEU A 22 -2.10 11.15 -5.07
CA LEU A 22 -3.05 11.34 -3.97
C LEU A 22 -3.55 12.79 -3.92
N ARG A 23 -4.88 12.98 -3.79
CA ARG A 23 -5.53 14.31 -3.85
C ARG A 23 -6.15 14.77 -2.54
N SER A 24 -6.26 13.88 -1.56
CA SER A 24 -6.84 14.18 -0.26
C SER A 24 -6.26 13.28 0.83
N VAL A 25 -6.63 13.58 2.09
CA VAL A 25 -6.27 12.73 3.24
C VAL A 25 -6.97 11.39 3.17
N GLU A 26 -8.22 11.36 2.72
CA GLU A 26 -9.00 10.14 2.52
C GLU A 26 -8.30 9.22 1.51
N HIS A 27 -7.74 9.76 0.41
CA HIS A 27 -6.95 8.97 -0.54
C HIS A 27 -5.67 8.40 0.09
N MET A 28 -4.99 9.17 0.96
CA MET A 28 -3.82 8.68 1.71
C MET A 28 -4.21 7.51 2.62
N ILE A 29 -5.31 7.64 3.35
CA ILE A 29 -5.81 6.60 4.26
C ILE A 29 -6.22 5.35 3.47
N GLY A 30 -6.94 5.52 2.37
CA GLY A 30 -7.37 4.42 1.49
C GLY A 30 -6.20 3.58 1.03
N GLU A 31 -5.16 4.21 0.48
CA GLU A 31 -3.96 3.52 0.01
C GLU A 31 -3.17 2.81 1.13
N ILE A 32 -3.10 3.40 2.33
CA ILE A 32 -2.48 2.73 3.50
C ILE A 32 -3.29 1.50 3.89
N ALA A 33 -4.62 1.63 4.00
CA ALA A 33 -5.52 0.53 4.36
C ALA A 33 -5.47 -0.60 3.32
N ALA A 34 -5.47 -0.26 2.04
CA ALA A 34 -5.40 -1.20 0.94
C ALA A 34 -4.12 -2.07 0.97
N ARG A 35 -2.97 -1.50 1.38
CA ARG A 35 -1.73 -2.27 1.59
C ARG A 35 -1.83 -3.25 2.75
N LEU A 36 -2.51 -2.88 3.84
CA LEU A 36 -2.75 -3.78 4.97
C LEU A 36 -3.64 -4.96 4.54
N VAL A 37 -4.70 -4.68 3.78
CA VAL A 37 -5.60 -5.69 3.19
C VAL A 37 -4.83 -6.64 2.27
N ASN A 38 -3.98 -6.09 1.40
CA ASN A 38 -3.12 -6.88 0.53
C ASN A 38 -2.13 -7.77 1.29
N TRP A 39 -1.53 -7.28 2.39
CA TRP A 39 -0.60 -8.06 3.21
C TRP A 39 -1.23 -9.25 3.94
N VAL A 40 -2.52 -9.19 4.24
CA VAL A 40 -3.25 -10.34 4.81
C VAL A 40 -3.77 -11.31 3.74
N GLY A 41 -3.42 -11.09 2.46
CA GLY A 41 -3.77 -11.97 1.35
C GLY A 41 -5.15 -11.72 0.76
N VAL A 42 -5.77 -10.57 1.07
CA VAL A 42 -7.05 -10.15 0.49
C VAL A 42 -6.78 -9.17 -0.65
N ASP A 43 -7.47 -9.34 -1.78
CA ASP A 43 -7.35 -8.42 -2.91
C ASP A 43 -7.93 -7.04 -2.56
N PRO A 44 -7.15 -5.96 -2.57
CA PRO A 44 -7.64 -4.62 -2.27
C PRO A 44 -8.41 -3.97 -3.44
N GLY A 45 -8.44 -4.60 -4.62
CA GLY A 45 -9.10 -4.03 -5.80
C GLY A 45 -8.49 -2.69 -6.23
N ASP A 46 -9.35 -1.75 -6.64
CA ASP A 46 -8.96 -0.44 -7.18
C ASP A 46 -8.48 0.55 -6.10
N GLU A 47 -8.57 0.20 -4.82
CA GLU A 47 -8.11 1.02 -3.69
C GLU A 47 -6.58 0.99 -3.50
N MET A 48 -5.87 0.12 -4.23
CA MET A 48 -4.40 0.05 -4.23
C MET A 48 -3.83 0.31 -5.62
N THR A 49 -3.24 1.50 -5.81
CA THR A 49 -2.46 1.79 -7.01
C THR A 49 -1.20 0.92 -7.03
N ARG A 50 -1.04 0.11 -8.06
CA ARG A 50 0.22 -0.63 -8.30
C ARG A 50 1.16 0.22 -9.13
N TRP A 51 2.43 0.21 -8.73
CA TRP A 51 3.48 0.85 -9.50
C TRP A 51 3.58 0.20 -10.88
N GLY A 52 3.43 0.98 -11.95
CA GLY A 52 3.61 0.51 -13.33
C GLY A 52 2.32 0.16 -14.08
N ASP A 53 1.15 0.12 -13.44
CA ASP A 53 -0.15 -0.11 -14.11
C ASP A 53 -0.52 1.01 -15.10
N GLY A 54 0.24 2.12 -15.11
CA GLY A 54 0.08 3.25 -16.03
C GLY A 54 0.73 3.10 -17.40
N ASN A 55 1.39 1.98 -17.75
CA ASN A 55 2.01 1.86 -19.08
C ASN A 55 2.26 0.40 -19.55
N SER A 56 1.22 -0.30 -20.02
CA SER A 56 1.37 -1.46 -20.91
C SER A 56 1.37 -1.08 -22.40
N VAL A 57 1.65 0.19 -22.73
CA VAL A 57 1.87 0.65 -24.10
C VAL A 57 3.20 1.41 -24.19
N SER A 58 4.30 0.67 -24.29
CA SER A 58 5.54 1.09 -24.99
C SER A 58 6.43 -0.13 -25.23
#